data_AF-A0A371ND69-F1
#
_entry.id   AF-A0A371ND69-F1
#
_cell.length_a   1.000
_cell.length_b   1.000
_cell.length_c   1.000
_cell.angle_alpha   90.00
_cell.angle_beta   90.00
_cell.angle_gamma   90.00
#
_symmetry.space_group_name_H-M   'P 1'
#
loop_
_entity.id
_entity.type
_entity.pdbx_description
1 polymer ?
#
loop_
_entity_poly.entity_id
_entity_poly.type
_entity_poly.pdbx_seq_one_letter_code
_entity_poly.pdbx_strand_id
1 'polypeptide(L)'
;MENTNKCLKEWNATIEALGHGKQTILIRTYRTNLKEFLLYPTVSYALKDDYLKSFQEKYHPFVEKYSLPHKEGEKTEIKYFATLEEIRERPPRRIPSENFYIWTRDHVKSYLNGKKAYIWVLRVYRLKEPYMADPTPGAIIYANLKEQVSVEGAEPVLTDKEFSETLEKLNEP
;
A
#
# COMPACT_ATOMS: atom_id res chain seq x y z
N MET A 1 9.62 9.59 -15.36
CA MET A 1 9.73 8.28 -16.03
C MET A 1 8.37 7.98 -16.61
N GLU A 2 8.29 7.47 -17.84
CA GLU A 2 6.99 7.27 -18.51
C GLU A 2 6.39 5.90 -18.22
N ASN A 3 7.21 4.87 -17.97
CA ASN A 3 6.75 3.49 -17.79
C ASN A 3 7.47 2.73 -16.66
N THR A 4 6.81 1.74 -16.06
CA THR A 4 7.40 0.77 -15.12
C THR A 4 6.71 -0.59 -15.22
N ASN A 5 7.40 -1.67 -14.89
CA ASN A 5 6.82 -3.00 -14.72
C ASN A 5 7.04 -3.56 -13.31
N LYS A 6 7.69 -2.80 -12.42
CA LYS A 6 8.01 -3.24 -11.06
C LYS A 6 6.80 -3.02 -10.17
N CYS A 7 6.44 -4.05 -9.42
CA CYS A 7 5.30 -4.03 -8.52
C CYS A 7 5.72 -4.33 -7.08
N LEU A 8 5.07 -3.66 -6.14
CA LEU A 8 4.96 -4.10 -4.75
C LEU A 8 3.62 -4.82 -4.58
N LYS A 9 3.66 -6.06 -4.13
CA LYS A 9 2.47 -6.79 -3.71
C LYS A 9 2.05 -6.35 -2.33
N GLU A 10 0.76 -6.05 -2.18
CA GLU A 10 0.18 -5.63 -0.91
C GLU A 10 -1.30 -6.03 -0.82
N TRP A 11 -1.86 -6.09 0.39
CA TRP A 11 -3.29 -6.39 0.59
C TRP A 11 -4.15 -5.34 -0.12
N ASN A 12 -5.17 -5.80 -0.85
CA ASN A 12 -6.01 -4.90 -1.65
C ASN A 12 -6.63 -3.76 -0.81
N ALA A 13 -7.12 -4.05 0.40
CA ALA A 13 -7.66 -3.01 1.28
C ALA A 13 -6.61 -1.95 1.67
N THR A 14 -5.35 -2.34 1.87
CA THR A 14 -4.25 -1.41 2.15
C THR A 14 -3.93 -0.55 0.93
N ILE A 15 -3.94 -1.14 -0.27
CA ILE A 15 -3.74 -0.42 -1.54
C ILE A 15 -4.87 0.57 -1.79
N GLU A 16 -6.12 0.18 -1.55
CA GLU A 16 -7.27 1.07 -1.72
C GLU A 16 -7.25 2.17 -0.67
N ALA A 17 -6.80 1.90 0.56
CA ALA A 17 -6.62 2.96 1.55
C ALA A 17 -5.55 3.98 1.14
N LEU A 18 -4.46 3.52 0.51
CA LEU A 18 -3.46 4.41 -0.13
C LEU A 18 -4.11 5.21 -1.28
N GLY A 19 -4.83 4.52 -2.17
CA GLY A 19 -5.48 5.08 -3.36
C GLY A 19 -6.67 6.00 -3.11
N HIS A 20 -7.22 5.99 -1.90
CA HIS A 20 -8.24 6.90 -1.40
C HIS A 20 -7.70 7.95 -0.41
N GLY A 21 -6.38 8.03 -0.22
CA GLY A 21 -5.75 9.01 0.66
C GLY A 21 -6.04 8.79 2.15
N LYS A 22 -6.52 7.61 2.55
CA LYS A 22 -6.79 7.27 3.97
C LYS A 22 -5.52 6.98 4.75
N GLN A 23 -4.45 6.64 4.05
CA GLN A 23 -3.10 6.48 4.60
C GLN A 23 -2.08 6.82 3.50
N THR A 24 -0.86 7.18 3.90
CA THR A 24 0.27 7.45 2.99
C THR A 24 1.52 6.65 3.37
N ILE A 25 1.40 5.79 4.38
CA ILE A 25 2.53 5.01 4.90
C ILE A 25 2.31 3.52 4.79
N LEU A 26 3.40 2.79 4.68
CA LEU A 26 3.45 1.34 4.87
C LEU A 26 4.41 1.00 6.00
N ILE A 27 3.98 0.12 6.90
CA ILE A 27 4.82 -0.37 8.01
C ILE A 27 5.41 -1.71 7.60
N ARG A 28 6.75 -1.81 7.54
CA ARG A 28 7.48 -3.00 7.09
C ARG A 28 8.52 -3.46 8.10
N THR A 29 8.84 -4.75 8.07
CA THR A 29 10.01 -5.32 8.77
C THR A 29 11.28 -5.29 7.93
N TYR A 30 11.23 -4.69 6.74
CA TYR A 30 12.32 -4.62 5.78
C TYR A 30 12.38 -3.24 5.09
N ARG A 31 13.55 -2.91 4.54
CA ARG A 31 13.77 -1.74 3.68
C ARG A 31 13.60 -2.12 2.22
N THR A 32 13.41 -1.13 1.36
CA THR A 32 13.48 -1.30 -0.10
C THR A 32 14.42 -0.27 -0.71
N ASN A 33 14.98 -0.63 -1.87
CA ASN A 33 15.70 0.30 -2.73
C ASN A 33 14.86 0.69 -3.96
N LEU A 34 13.64 0.14 -4.09
CA LEU A 34 12.70 0.55 -5.13
C LEU A 34 12.14 1.92 -4.78
N LYS A 35 12.46 2.90 -5.63
CA LYS A 35 11.94 4.26 -5.52
C LYS A 35 10.53 4.41 -6.08
N GLU A 36 10.16 3.54 -7.02
CA GLU A 36 8.95 3.67 -7.82
C GLU A 36 8.42 2.27 -8.13
N PHE A 37 7.13 2.05 -7.96
CA PHE A 37 6.50 0.76 -8.20
C PHE A 37 4.97 0.87 -8.33
N LEU A 38 4.39 -0.06 -9.07
CA LEU A 38 2.94 -0.28 -9.11
C LEU A 38 2.49 -1.02 -7.86
N LEU A 39 1.26 -0.75 -7.42
CA LEU A 39 0.64 -1.43 -6.29
C LEU A 39 -0.18 -2.62 -6.80
N TYR A 40 0.37 -3.82 -6.66
CA TYR A 40 -0.27 -5.06 -7.11
C TYR A 40 -1.12 -5.65 -5.97
N PRO A 41 -2.45 -5.79 -6.15
CA PRO A 41 -3.31 -6.25 -5.09
C PRO A 41 -3.22 -7.76 -4.86
N THR A 42 -3.18 -8.12 -3.57
CA THR A 42 -3.23 -9.49 -3.07
C THR A 42 -4.46 -9.66 -2.18
N VAL A 43 -5.03 -10.86 -2.18
CA VAL A 43 -6.31 -11.17 -1.51
C VAL A 43 -6.21 -12.32 -0.50
N SER A 44 -5.02 -12.89 -0.30
CA SER A 44 -4.85 -14.05 0.59
C SER A 44 -5.31 -13.78 2.02
N TYR A 45 -5.27 -12.52 2.47
CA TYR A 45 -5.77 -12.11 3.78
C TYR A 45 -7.30 -12.22 3.89
N ALA A 46 -8.03 -11.91 2.82
CA ALA A 46 -9.49 -11.90 2.78
C ALA A 46 -10.11 -13.30 2.75
N LEU A 47 -9.29 -14.35 2.55
CA LEU A 47 -9.72 -15.75 2.63
C LEU A 47 -9.85 -16.26 4.07
N LYS A 48 -9.44 -15.47 5.07
CA LYS A 48 -9.59 -15.81 6.49
C LYS A 48 -10.94 -15.30 6.99
N ASP A 49 -11.69 -16.14 7.70
CA ASP A 49 -13.01 -15.77 8.24
C ASP A 49 -12.99 -14.51 9.12
N ASP A 50 -11.87 -14.24 9.79
CA ASP A 50 -11.72 -13.12 10.71
C ASP A 50 -10.75 -12.03 10.22
N TYR A 51 -10.56 -11.91 8.90
CA TYR A 51 -9.63 -10.95 8.32
C TYR A 51 -9.84 -9.50 8.79
N LEU A 52 -11.09 -9.12 9.07
CA LEU A 52 -11.45 -7.79 9.60
C LEU A 52 -10.78 -7.45 10.93
N LYS A 53 -10.42 -8.44 11.78
CA LYS A 53 -9.71 -8.20 13.05
C LYS A 53 -8.34 -7.54 12.86
N SER A 54 -7.77 -7.62 11.65
CA SER A 54 -6.51 -6.96 11.32
C SER A 54 -6.68 -5.46 11.08
N PHE A 55 -7.90 -4.96 10.95
CA PHE A 55 -8.23 -3.58 10.58
C PHE A 55 -9.04 -2.89 11.68
N GLN A 56 -8.88 -1.58 11.80
CA GLN A 56 -9.65 -0.79 12.78
C GLN A 56 -11.13 -0.80 12.40
N GLU A 57 -12.01 -0.89 13.41
CA GLU A 57 -13.47 -1.03 13.23
C GLU A 57 -14.07 0.08 12.36
N LYS A 58 -13.61 1.32 12.52
CA LYS A 58 -14.04 2.47 11.69
C LYS A 58 -13.79 2.28 10.19
N TYR A 59 -12.89 1.38 9.81
CA TYR A 59 -12.58 1.05 8.42
C TYR A 59 -13.19 -0.27 7.96
N HIS A 60 -13.91 -1.03 8.78
CA HIS A 60 -14.50 -2.32 8.37
C HIS A 60 -15.39 -2.20 7.12
N PRO A 61 -16.33 -1.25 7.02
CA PRO A 61 -17.15 -1.11 5.80
C PRO A 61 -16.31 -0.82 4.54
N PHE A 62 -15.20 -0.09 4.71
CA PHE A 62 -14.26 0.18 3.62
C PHE A 62 -13.50 -1.10 3.24
N VAL A 63 -12.97 -1.82 4.22
CA VAL A 63 -12.19 -3.05 4.02
C VAL A 63 -13.04 -4.14 3.37
N GLU A 64 -14.31 -4.30 3.78
CA GLU A 64 -15.23 -5.26 3.16
C GLU A 64 -15.46 -4.93 1.68
N LYS A 65 -15.79 -3.66 1.39
CA LYS A 65 -16.01 -3.16 0.02
C LYS A 65 -14.79 -3.36 -0.89
N TYR A 66 -13.60 -3.18 -0.33
CA TYR A 66 -12.32 -3.20 -1.05
C TYR A 66 -11.46 -4.43 -0.69
N SER A 67 -12.09 -5.52 -0.26
CA SER A 67 -11.39 -6.75 0.12
C SER A 67 -10.77 -7.44 -1.10
N LEU A 68 -11.48 -7.40 -2.24
CA LEU A 68 -11.11 -7.99 -3.52
C LEU A 68 -10.92 -6.91 -4.59
N PRO A 69 -9.86 -7.02 -5.43
CA PRO A 69 -9.68 -6.14 -6.58
C PRO A 69 -10.68 -6.50 -7.68
N HIS A 70 -10.86 -5.58 -8.63
CA HIS A 70 -11.51 -5.92 -9.89
C HIS A 70 -10.67 -6.93 -10.68
N LYS A 71 -11.33 -7.84 -11.38
CA LYS A 71 -10.71 -8.89 -12.18
C LYS A 71 -11.48 -9.10 -13.48
N GLU A 72 -10.74 -9.41 -14.54
CA GLU A 72 -11.28 -9.89 -15.81
C GLU A 72 -10.63 -11.25 -16.13
N GLY A 73 -11.38 -12.32 -15.91
CA GLY A 73 -10.83 -13.68 -15.89
C GLY A 73 -9.74 -13.82 -14.83
N GLU A 74 -8.56 -14.26 -15.22
CA GLU A 74 -7.39 -14.40 -14.35
C GLU A 74 -6.61 -13.08 -14.15
N LYS A 75 -6.92 -12.05 -14.95
CA LYS A 75 -6.22 -10.77 -14.86
C LYS A 75 -6.71 -9.96 -13.68
N THR A 76 -5.78 -9.30 -13.00
CA THR A 76 -6.04 -8.48 -11.82
C THR A 76 -5.79 -7.01 -12.15
N GLU A 77 -6.74 -6.15 -11.80
CA GLU A 77 -6.65 -4.72 -12.04
C GLU A 77 -5.59 -4.06 -11.14
N ILE A 78 -4.71 -3.25 -11.74
CA ILE A 78 -3.76 -2.35 -11.07
C ILE A 78 -4.16 -0.93 -11.41
N LYS A 79 -4.51 -0.15 -10.38
CA LYS A 79 -4.99 1.24 -10.52
C LYS A 79 -4.00 2.29 -10.04
N TYR A 80 -3.00 1.88 -9.26
CA TYR A 80 -2.19 2.81 -8.51
C TYR A 80 -0.71 2.56 -8.71
N PHE A 81 0.02 3.67 -8.75
CA PHE A 81 1.47 3.75 -8.76
C PHE A 81 1.90 4.53 -7.51
N ALA A 82 3.06 4.20 -6.96
CA ALA A 82 3.61 4.91 -5.82
C ALA A 82 5.11 5.21 -6.00
N THR A 83 5.50 6.39 -5.53
CA THR A 83 6.89 6.75 -5.29
C THR A 83 7.20 6.67 -3.80
N LEU A 84 8.37 6.16 -3.47
CA LEU A 84 8.91 6.12 -2.13
C LEU A 84 9.66 7.42 -1.86
N GLU A 85 9.10 8.25 -1.00
CA GLU A 85 9.68 9.55 -0.63
C GLU A 85 10.78 9.38 0.42
N GLU A 86 10.50 8.58 1.46
CA GLU A 86 11.47 8.30 2.51
C GLU A 86 11.16 6.99 3.24
N ILE A 87 12.18 6.47 3.95
CA ILE A 87 12.03 5.37 4.90
C ILE A 87 12.49 5.85 6.27
N ARG A 88 11.58 5.88 7.24
CA ARG A 88 11.89 6.18 8.64
C ARG A 88 12.02 4.89 9.44
N GLU A 89 13.19 4.65 10.00
CA GLU A 89 13.41 3.54 10.93
C GLU A 89 12.95 3.92 12.34
N ARG A 90 12.09 3.10 12.95
CA ARG A 90 11.58 3.30 14.30
C ARG A 90 11.65 2.00 15.10
N PRO A 91 11.93 2.04 16.41
CA PRO A 91 11.71 0.88 17.28
C PRO A 91 10.20 0.57 17.35
N PRO A 92 9.78 -0.70 17.55
CA PRO A 92 8.36 -1.09 17.56
C PRO A 92 7.50 -0.37 18.61
N ARG A 93 8.12 0.22 19.65
CA ARG A 93 7.43 1.06 20.65
C ARG A 93 7.08 2.47 20.16
N ARG A 94 7.73 2.94 19.10
CA ARG A 94 7.56 4.29 18.51
C ARG A 94 7.00 4.23 17.08
N ILE A 95 6.12 3.26 16.83
CA ILE A 95 5.33 3.25 15.59
C ILE A 95 4.35 4.44 15.60
N PRO A 96 4.02 4.99 14.42
CA PRO A 96 3.02 6.05 14.31
C PRO A 96 1.68 5.70 14.95
N SER A 97 0.90 6.74 15.26
CA SER A 97 -0.49 6.59 15.70
C SER A 97 -1.31 5.79 14.68
N GLU A 98 -2.33 5.08 15.17
CA GLU A 98 -3.27 4.32 14.33
C GLU A 98 -4.10 5.21 13.39
N ASN A 99 -4.05 6.54 13.56
CA ASN A 99 -4.65 7.48 12.60
C ASN A 99 -3.92 7.51 11.24
N PHE A 100 -2.68 6.99 11.14
CA PHE A 100 -1.89 7.03 9.90
C PHE A 100 -2.01 5.77 9.03
N TYR A 101 -2.67 4.72 9.50
CA TYR A 101 -2.82 3.46 8.78
C TYR A 101 -4.16 2.81 9.10
N ILE A 102 -4.63 1.87 8.28
CA ILE A 102 -5.93 1.21 8.49
C ILE A 102 -5.87 -0.02 9.41
N TRP A 103 -4.68 -0.62 9.57
CA TRP A 103 -4.49 -1.78 10.44
C TRP A 103 -4.71 -1.45 11.91
N THR A 104 -5.08 -2.45 12.71
CA THR A 104 -5.08 -2.30 14.17
C THR A 104 -3.65 -2.24 14.70
N ARG A 105 -3.47 -1.56 15.84
CA ARG A 105 -2.16 -1.52 16.50
C ARG A 105 -1.66 -2.91 16.88
N ASP A 106 -2.54 -3.83 17.24
CA ASP A 106 -2.18 -5.20 17.59
C ASP A 106 -1.76 -6.01 16.37
N HIS A 107 -2.42 -5.81 15.23
CA HIS A 107 -1.96 -6.36 13.97
C HIS A 107 -0.55 -5.87 13.62
N VAL A 108 -0.29 -4.56 13.73
CA VAL A 108 1.05 -3.99 13.49
C VAL A 108 2.10 -4.58 14.42
N LYS A 109 1.82 -4.69 15.73
CA LYS A 109 2.75 -5.32 16.69
C LYS A 109 3.03 -6.78 16.33
N SER A 110 1.99 -7.55 15.99
CA SER A 110 2.10 -8.95 15.58
C SER A 110 2.94 -9.10 14.32
N TYR A 111 2.68 -8.27 13.31
CA TYR A 111 3.42 -8.24 12.05
C TYR A 111 4.91 -7.90 12.26
N LEU A 112 5.21 -6.90 13.10
CA LEU A 112 6.59 -6.53 13.41
C LEU A 112 7.32 -7.60 14.22
N ASN A 113 6.60 -8.35 15.06
CA ASN A 113 7.13 -9.42 15.91
C ASN A 113 8.43 -9.02 16.65
N GLY A 114 8.42 -7.84 17.28
CA GLY A 114 9.56 -7.30 18.01
C GLY A 114 10.71 -6.75 17.14
N LYS A 115 10.65 -6.88 15.81
CA LYS A 115 11.63 -6.30 14.89
C LYS A 115 11.46 -4.78 14.77
N LYS A 116 12.49 -4.12 14.24
CA LYS A 116 12.45 -2.70 13.87
C LYS A 116 11.37 -2.47 12.81
N ALA A 117 10.67 -1.35 12.94
CA ALA A 117 9.70 -0.89 11.96
C ALA A 117 10.39 0.04 10.95
N TYR A 118 10.18 -0.24 9.68
CA TYR A 118 10.52 0.64 8.57
C TYR A 118 9.23 1.25 8.06
N ILE A 119 9.04 2.54 8.34
CA ILE A 119 7.89 3.30 7.89
C ILE A 119 8.23 3.88 6.53
N TRP A 120 7.64 3.32 5.49
CA TRP A 120 7.80 3.82 4.13
C TRP A 120 6.77 4.91 3.91
N VAL A 121 7.21 6.12 3.61
CA VAL A 121 6.32 7.22 3.25
C VAL A 121 6.18 7.25 1.74
N LEU A 122 4.96 7.14 1.25
CA LEU A 122 4.65 6.96 -0.16
C LEU A 122 3.84 8.14 -0.69
N ARG A 123 4.26 8.69 -1.83
CA ARG A 123 3.37 9.50 -2.65
C ARG A 123 2.67 8.59 -3.65
N VAL A 124 1.34 8.60 -3.63
CA VAL A 124 0.51 7.65 -4.38
C VAL A 124 -0.21 8.40 -5.49
N TYR A 125 -0.27 7.77 -6.65
CA TYR A 125 -0.87 8.31 -7.87
C TYR A 125 -1.88 7.31 -8.40
N ARG A 126 -2.99 7.82 -8.94
CA ARG A 126 -3.96 7.04 -9.71
C ARG A 126 -3.54 7.03 -11.17
N LEU A 127 -3.42 5.85 -11.74
CA LEU A 127 -3.13 5.70 -13.17
C LEU A 127 -4.29 6.28 -13.98
N LYS A 128 -3.97 6.95 -15.08
CA LYS A 128 -4.97 7.46 -16.04
C LYS A 128 -5.83 6.32 -16.58
N GLU A 129 -5.19 5.19 -16.90
CA GLU A 129 -5.83 3.96 -17.33
C GLU A 129 -5.36 2.80 -16.44
N PRO A 130 -6.28 2.09 -15.76
CA PRO A 130 -5.94 0.90 -15.00
C PRO A 130 -5.32 -0.18 -15.90
N TYR A 131 -4.35 -0.91 -15.37
CA TYR A 131 -3.69 -1.99 -16.10
C TYR A 131 -4.19 -3.37 -15.63
N MET A 132 -4.61 -4.21 -16.57
CA MET A 132 -5.04 -5.58 -16.28
C MET A 132 -3.85 -6.55 -16.31
N ALA A 133 -3.31 -6.84 -15.13
CA ALA A 133 -2.11 -7.66 -14.97
C ALA A 133 -2.40 -9.16 -15.01
N ASP A 134 -1.61 -9.89 -15.81
CA ASP A 134 -1.55 -11.34 -15.70
C ASP A 134 -1.11 -11.79 -14.29
N PRO A 135 -1.49 -13.02 -13.88
CA PRO A 135 -0.96 -13.63 -12.66
C PRO A 135 0.56 -13.65 -12.66
N THR A 136 1.18 -13.22 -11.56
CA THR A 136 2.62 -13.32 -11.32
C THR A 136 2.88 -14.38 -10.22
N PRO A 137 2.90 -15.69 -10.56
CA PRO A 137 3.13 -16.76 -9.59
C PRO A 137 4.56 -16.72 -9.03
N GLY A 138 4.74 -17.23 -7.81
CA GLY A 138 6.06 -17.31 -7.14
C GLY A 138 6.60 -16.00 -6.54
N ALA A 139 6.12 -14.84 -6.99
CA ALA A 139 6.46 -13.54 -6.42
C ALA A 139 5.69 -13.28 -5.10
N ILE A 140 6.44 -13.15 -4.00
CA ILE A 140 5.88 -12.94 -2.65
C ILE A 140 5.70 -11.45 -2.33
N ILE A 141 6.77 -10.65 -2.48
CA ILE A 141 6.78 -9.21 -2.10
C ILE A 141 6.85 -8.32 -3.32
N TYR A 142 7.79 -8.59 -4.22
CA TYR A 142 7.96 -7.84 -5.46
C TYR A 142 7.64 -8.73 -6.64
N ALA A 143 6.94 -8.17 -7.61
CA ALA A 143 6.65 -8.83 -8.88
C ALA A 143 7.12 -7.93 -10.02
N ASN A 144 7.50 -8.55 -11.13
CA ASN A 144 7.68 -7.83 -12.39
C ASN A 144 6.55 -8.25 -13.32
N LEU A 145 5.85 -7.27 -13.88
CA LEU A 145 4.87 -7.50 -14.94
C LEU A 145 5.59 -7.89 -16.22
N LYS A 146 4.89 -8.64 -17.07
CA LYS A 146 5.40 -9.03 -18.40
C LYS A 146 5.60 -7.82 -19.30
N GLU A 147 4.69 -6.85 -19.20
CA GLU A 147 4.67 -5.64 -20.01
C GLU A 147 5.03 -4.42 -19.15
N GLN A 148 5.50 -3.37 -19.81
CA GLN A 148 5.67 -2.08 -19.18
C GLN A 148 4.32 -1.35 -19.13
N VAL A 149 4.01 -0.77 -17.98
CA VAL A 149 2.80 0.01 -17.76
C VAL A 149 3.16 1.48 -17.75
N SER A 150 2.40 2.28 -18.51
CA SER A 150 2.56 3.72 -18.49
C SER A 150 2.06 4.32 -17.19
N VAL A 151 2.87 5.19 -16.61
CA VAL A 151 2.54 6.03 -15.46
C VAL A 151 2.42 7.51 -15.86
N GLU A 152 2.51 7.78 -17.16
CA GLU A 152 2.37 9.14 -17.69
C GLU A 152 0.96 9.66 -17.46
N GLY A 153 0.86 10.90 -16.98
CA GLY A 153 -0.41 11.53 -16.65
C GLY A 153 -1.11 10.91 -15.43
N ALA A 154 -0.43 10.09 -14.63
CA ALA A 154 -0.98 9.63 -13.36
C ALA A 154 -1.18 10.82 -12.39
N GLU A 155 -2.35 10.89 -11.76
CA GLU A 155 -2.72 12.01 -10.91
C GLU A 155 -2.44 11.70 -9.43
N PRO A 156 -1.85 12.62 -8.66
CA PRO A 156 -1.59 12.38 -7.26
C PRO A 156 -2.89 12.24 -6.47
N VAL A 157 -2.98 11.22 -5.63
CA VAL A 157 -4.18 10.93 -4.82
C VAL A 157 -4.42 12.01 -3.77
N LEU A 158 -3.33 12.56 -3.21
CA LEU A 158 -3.35 13.72 -2.33
C LEU A 158 -2.65 14.87 -3.02
N THR A 159 -3.15 16.08 -2.83
CA THR A 159 -2.46 17.30 -3.25
C THR A 159 -1.13 17.45 -2.51
N ASP A 160 -0.21 18.25 -3.04
CA ASP A 160 1.09 18.52 -2.39
C ASP A 160 0.91 19.05 -0.97
N LYS A 161 -0.12 19.88 -0.76
CA LYS A 161 -0.46 20.45 0.53
C LYS A 161 -0.90 19.36 1.52
N GLU A 162 -1.90 18.55 1.16
CA GLU A 162 -2.40 17.46 2.03
C GLU A 162 -1.32 16.44 2.37
N PHE A 163 -0.46 16.13 1.39
CA PHE A 163 0.67 15.24 1.60
C PHE A 163 1.68 15.82 2.59
N SER A 164 2.03 17.10 2.43
CA SER A 164 2.96 17.80 3.32
C SER A 164 2.42 17.89 4.75
N GLU A 165 1.14 18.22 4.92
CA GLU A 165 0.48 18.25 6.24
C GLU A 165 0.48 16.86 6.90
N THR A 166 0.36 15.79 6.12
CA THR A 166 0.41 14.41 6.63
C THR A 166 1.82 14.05 7.12
N LEU A 167 2.85 14.46 6.38
CA LEU A 167 4.25 14.28 6.73
C LEU A 167 4.65 15.03 8.01
N GLU A 168 4.15 16.26 8.19
CA GLU A 168 4.38 17.06 9.39
C GLU A 168 3.79 16.38 10.63
N LYS A 169 2.53 15.93 10.57
CA LYS A 169 1.89 15.19 11.68
C LYS A 169 2.62 13.88 12.00
N LEU A 170 3.22 13.23 10.99
CA LEU A 170 4.01 12.00 11.20
C LEU A 170 5.36 12.27 11.91
N ASN A 171 5.83 13.52 11.90
CA ASN A 171 7.03 13.96 12.61
C ASN A 171 6.79 14.34 14.07
N GLU A 172 5.53 14.55 14.46
CA GLU A 172 5.18 14.88 15.84
C GLU A 172 5.52 13.69 16.78
N PRO A 173 6.16 13.96 17.94
CA PRO A 173 6.73 12.96 18.84
C PRO A 173 5.72 12.07 19.57
#